data_AF-A0A1E3LYF9-F1
#
_entry.id   AF-A0A1E3LYF9-F1
#
_cell.length_a   1.000
_cell.length_b   1.000
_cell.length_c   1.000
_cell.angle_alpha   90.00
_cell.angle_beta   90.00
_cell.angle_gamma   90.00
#
_symmetry.space_group_name_H-M   'P 1'
#
loop_
_entity.id
_entity.type
_entity.pdbx_description
1 polymer ?
#
loop_
_entity_poly.entity_id
_entity_poly.type
_entity_poly.pdbx_seq_one_letter_code
_entity_poly.pdbx_strand_id
1 'polypeptide(L)'
;MTRWVTAAMTMLLFVLGGPGGASAQPMPAQFPVSGAQRVNPDTQLVIEFASPPMIGSMGQVRVFDADTGALVDALDLSIPAGPDPARIRRDGGRDTTVYQRKTIGGVPGFHFHPVIVRGNRATIHLHQPLAYGRRYRVEVDPGVLTVPDGSFDGIKGSGWTFATRAAPPPAGRTRYVVASDGRGDFNTVQGALDFVPAVPRRPVTIFIRNGNYEEIVFARRKSNLILRGESRDGVVVGYGNNSAFNPPEAGVPNRRPAFSIADSTDIQLSTFTINNYYIGQAEALLITGARNILDRMTLNGSGDALQLRGPTYLTGLKLTGHGDTILSVGPAFFDQCEIRSIGPFNWVRNPATNHGHVFRQCTFIGIDEPLPWTRRPDGSGQKVRQVIARLPDNKGINYPHAEIVLINTRMDGIAPEGWGPVQEDGATFSRANVRFWEFGSTDLEGRPIDMSKRHEIVRELKLPQDAKSIADYSNPAFVLGGWSPKVR
;
A
#
# COMPACT_ATOMS: atom_id res chain seq x y z
N MET A 1 -7.40 -4.93 -27.75
CA MET A 1 -6.95 -6.28 -28.14
C MET A 1 -5.68 -6.58 -27.37
N THR A 2 -5.79 -7.24 -26.22
CA THR A 2 -4.64 -7.53 -25.35
C THR A 2 -4.73 -9.01 -25.02
N ARG A 3 -3.86 -9.80 -25.66
CA ARG A 3 -3.80 -11.25 -25.50
C ARG A 3 -3.13 -11.59 -24.16
N TRP A 4 -3.86 -12.30 -23.31
CA TRP A 4 -3.33 -12.96 -22.13
C TRP A 4 -2.56 -14.21 -22.58
N VAL A 5 -1.29 -14.33 -22.19
CA VAL A 5 -0.52 -15.56 -22.37
C VAL A 5 -0.71 -16.39 -21.11
N THR A 6 -1.60 -17.36 -21.18
CA THR A 6 -1.77 -18.41 -20.17
C THR A 6 -0.72 -19.49 -20.44
N ALA A 7 0.22 -19.68 -19.51
CA ALA A 7 1.09 -20.85 -19.52
C ALA A 7 0.30 -22.05 -18.97
N ALA A 8 -0.19 -22.90 -19.86
CA ALA A 8 -0.83 -24.16 -19.50
C ALA A 8 0.24 -25.22 -19.19
N MET A 9 0.23 -25.74 -17.97
CA MET A 9 1.06 -26.88 -17.57
C MET A 9 0.26 -28.16 -17.86
N THR A 10 0.68 -28.91 -18.88
CA THR A 10 0.03 -30.16 -19.30
C THR A 10 0.38 -31.28 -18.32
N MET A 11 -0.60 -31.77 -17.58
CA MET A 11 -0.48 -32.97 -16.74
C MET A 11 -1.16 -34.13 -17.48
N LEU A 12 -0.39 -35.16 -17.83
CA LEU A 12 -0.87 -36.36 -18.51
C LEU A 12 -1.53 -37.28 -17.47
N LEU A 13 -2.85 -37.47 -17.52
CA LEU A 13 -3.56 -38.49 -16.75
C LEU A 13 -3.69 -39.77 -17.60
N PHE A 14 -3.13 -40.89 -17.12
CA PHE A 14 -3.57 -42.22 -17.50
C PHE A 14 -4.69 -42.65 -16.55
N VAL A 15 -5.88 -42.97 -17.07
CA VAL A 15 -6.95 -43.61 -16.31
C VAL A 15 -7.26 -44.96 -16.95
N LEU A 16 -6.90 -46.04 -16.26
CA LEU A 16 -7.49 -47.36 -16.42
C LEU A 16 -8.55 -47.51 -15.33
N GLY A 17 -9.79 -47.82 -15.73
CA GLY A 17 -10.95 -47.87 -14.85
C GLY A 17 -11.07 -49.15 -14.02
N GLY A 18 -11.69 -49.00 -12.85
CA GLY A 18 -12.25 -50.07 -12.02
C GLY A 18 -13.28 -49.47 -11.04
N PRO A 19 -14.43 -50.13 -10.77
CA PRO A 19 -15.48 -49.57 -9.92
C PRO A 19 -15.28 -49.96 -8.45
N GLY A 20 -15.63 -49.06 -7.53
CA GLY A 20 -15.85 -49.41 -6.12
C GLY A 20 -14.75 -48.95 -5.16
N GLY A 21 -14.85 -47.70 -4.74
CA GLY A 21 -14.16 -47.16 -3.59
C GLY A 21 -14.55 -45.70 -3.45
N ALA A 22 -15.10 -45.29 -2.31
CA ALA A 22 -15.24 -43.87 -2.00
C ALA A 22 -13.83 -43.26 -2.08
N SER A 23 -13.53 -42.57 -3.18
CA SER A 23 -12.26 -41.89 -3.32
C SER A 23 -12.25 -40.81 -2.25
N ALA A 24 -11.39 -40.98 -1.24
CA ALA A 24 -11.03 -39.87 -0.37
C ALA A 24 -10.63 -38.72 -1.30
N GLN A 25 -11.46 -37.67 -1.34
CA GLN A 25 -11.14 -36.49 -2.12
C GLN A 25 -9.78 -35.99 -1.63
N PRO A 26 -8.84 -35.68 -2.54
CA PRO A 26 -7.51 -35.26 -2.14
C PRO A 26 -7.66 -34.04 -1.21
N MET A 27 -7.03 -34.12 -0.03
CA MET A 27 -6.98 -33.00 0.92
C MET A 27 -6.56 -31.72 0.17
N PRO A 28 -7.16 -30.57 0.49
CA PRO A 28 -6.78 -29.32 -0.15
C PRO A 28 -5.28 -29.09 0.01
N ALA A 29 -4.63 -28.59 -1.05
CA ALA A 29 -3.20 -28.42 -1.05
C ALA A 29 -2.79 -27.37 -0.02
N GLN A 30 -1.77 -27.67 0.78
CA GLN A 30 -1.31 -26.82 1.87
C GLN A 30 0.02 -26.14 1.50
N PHE A 31 0.19 -24.88 1.88
CA PHE A 31 1.50 -24.24 1.91
C PHE A 31 1.77 -23.64 3.29
N PRO A 32 2.89 -24.00 3.96
CA PRO A 32 3.84 -25.04 3.58
C PRO A 32 3.17 -26.41 3.43
N VAL A 33 3.65 -27.24 2.52
CA VAL A 33 3.15 -28.62 2.39
C VAL A 33 3.36 -29.38 3.69
N SER A 34 2.45 -30.28 4.06
CA SER A 34 2.62 -31.09 5.26
C SER A 34 3.93 -31.89 5.19
N GLY A 35 4.69 -31.91 6.27
CA GLY A 35 6.05 -32.47 6.36
C GLY A 35 7.17 -31.55 5.86
N ALA A 36 6.86 -30.34 5.35
CA ALA A 36 7.88 -29.42 4.85
C ALA A 36 8.96 -29.12 5.89
N GLN A 37 10.20 -29.00 5.41
CA GLN A 37 11.36 -28.66 6.22
C GLN A 37 11.89 -27.29 5.82
N ARG A 38 12.62 -26.64 6.74
CA ARG A 38 13.32 -25.37 6.47
C ARG A 38 12.38 -24.24 6.03
N VAL A 39 11.17 -24.21 6.59
CA VAL A 39 10.17 -23.17 6.36
C VAL A 39 10.62 -21.85 7.01
N ASN A 40 10.41 -20.70 6.36
CA ASN A 40 10.70 -19.42 7.01
C ASN A 40 9.66 -19.16 8.10
N PRO A 41 10.05 -18.65 9.29
CA PRO A 41 9.08 -18.46 10.37
C PRO A 41 8.03 -17.38 10.10
N ASP A 42 8.24 -16.49 9.13
CA ASP A 42 7.26 -15.51 8.68
C ASP A 42 6.36 -16.03 7.54
N THR A 43 6.37 -17.35 7.27
CA THR A 43 5.48 -17.95 6.26
C THR A 43 4.01 -17.65 6.56
N GLN A 44 3.25 -17.38 5.52
CA GLN A 44 1.79 -17.47 5.59
C GLN A 44 1.38 -18.94 5.48
N LEU A 45 0.29 -19.30 6.14
CA LEU A 45 -0.32 -20.61 6.02
C LEU A 45 -1.43 -20.53 4.97
N VAL A 46 -1.44 -21.45 4.00
CA VAL A 46 -2.34 -21.39 2.86
C VAL A 46 -3.01 -22.74 2.66
N ILE A 47 -4.29 -22.70 2.33
CA ILE A 47 -5.07 -23.85 1.91
C ILE A 47 -5.65 -23.52 0.52
N GLU A 48 -5.38 -24.38 -0.46
CA GLU A 48 -5.85 -24.26 -1.84
C GLU A 48 -6.88 -25.35 -2.14
N PHE A 49 -8.04 -24.92 -2.63
CA PHE A 49 -9.22 -25.75 -2.86
C PHE A 49 -9.48 -25.95 -4.36
N ALA A 50 -10.30 -26.95 -4.71
CA ALA A 50 -10.76 -27.14 -6.09
C ALA A 50 -11.73 -26.03 -6.55
N SER A 51 -12.46 -25.44 -5.60
CA SER A 51 -13.40 -24.33 -5.81
C SER A 51 -13.22 -23.24 -4.75
N PRO A 52 -13.64 -21.99 -5.00
CA PRO A 52 -13.49 -20.90 -4.04
C PRO A 52 -14.14 -21.24 -2.68
N PRO A 53 -13.39 -21.26 -1.57
CA PRO A 53 -13.99 -21.43 -0.26
C PRO A 53 -14.65 -20.12 0.20
N MET A 54 -15.55 -20.21 1.18
CA MET A 54 -16.08 -19.08 1.90
C MET A 54 -15.48 -19.04 3.31
N ILE A 55 -15.26 -17.83 3.84
CA ILE A 55 -14.84 -17.64 5.23
C ILE A 55 -16.05 -17.86 6.12
N GLY A 56 -15.94 -18.78 7.08
CA GLY A 56 -16.99 -18.99 8.07
C GLY A 56 -16.91 -18.00 9.23
N SER A 57 -17.87 -18.07 10.15
CA SER A 57 -18.05 -17.12 11.25
C SER A 57 -17.83 -17.73 12.63
N MET A 58 -17.21 -18.92 12.70
CA MET A 58 -16.98 -19.65 13.95
C MET A 58 -15.79 -20.60 13.85
N GLY A 59 -15.36 -21.14 14.98
CA GLY A 59 -14.22 -22.05 15.03
C GLY A 59 -12.89 -21.32 15.00
N GLN A 60 -11.82 -22.10 15.18
CA GLN A 60 -10.48 -21.57 15.36
C GLN A 60 -9.47 -22.19 14.39
N VAL A 61 -8.48 -21.39 14.00
CA VAL A 61 -7.20 -21.91 13.52
C VAL A 61 -6.23 -21.91 14.69
N ARG A 62 -5.59 -23.04 14.98
CA ARG A 62 -4.69 -23.21 16.11
C ARG A 62 -3.34 -23.73 15.61
N VAL A 63 -2.26 -23.09 16.05
CA VAL A 63 -0.88 -23.52 15.77
C VAL A 63 -0.26 -24.00 17.07
N PHE A 64 0.26 -25.22 17.07
CA PHE A 64 0.91 -25.83 18.21
C PHE A 64 2.38 -26.09 17.91
N ASP A 65 3.25 -25.94 18.91
CA ASP A 65 4.57 -26.55 18.90
C ASP A 65 4.38 -28.07 18.94
N ALA A 66 4.84 -28.77 17.90
CA ALA A 66 4.56 -30.18 17.69
C ALA A 66 5.36 -31.10 18.63
N ASP A 67 6.42 -30.60 19.25
CA ASP A 67 7.28 -31.35 20.17
C ASP A 67 6.71 -31.33 21.59
N THR A 68 6.21 -30.16 22.00
CA THR A 68 5.72 -29.93 23.37
C THR A 68 4.20 -29.99 23.49
N GLY A 69 3.46 -29.84 22.38
CA GLY A 69 2.02 -29.69 22.37
C GLY A 69 1.52 -28.31 22.82
N ALA A 70 2.43 -27.36 23.09
CA ALA A 70 2.05 -26.02 23.55
C ALA A 70 1.34 -25.23 22.43
N LEU A 71 0.27 -24.52 22.79
CA LEU A 71 -0.41 -23.58 21.88
C LEU A 71 0.47 -22.36 21.64
N VAL A 72 0.75 -22.06 20.37
CA VAL A 72 1.64 -20.98 19.92
C VAL A 72 0.86 -19.79 19.38
N ASP A 73 -0.23 -20.08 18.65
CA ASP A 73 -1.15 -19.06 18.16
C ASP A 73 -2.56 -19.65 18.01
N ALA A 74 -3.58 -18.81 18.16
CA ALA A 74 -4.98 -19.15 17.94
C ALA A 74 -5.73 -17.96 17.31
N LEU A 75 -6.40 -18.21 16.19
CA LEU A 75 -7.25 -17.26 15.48
C LEU A 75 -8.70 -17.71 15.59
N ASP A 76 -9.57 -16.90 16.17
CA ASP A 76 -10.98 -17.20 16.39
C ASP A 76 -11.88 -16.46 15.40
N LEU A 77 -12.59 -17.20 14.55
CA LEU A 77 -13.41 -16.61 13.48
C LEU A 77 -14.78 -16.12 13.99
N SER A 78 -15.11 -16.37 15.26
CA SER A 78 -16.26 -15.73 15.90
C SER A 78 -16.00 -14.26 16.28
N ILE A 79 -14.73 -13.87 16.37
CA ILE A 79 -14.32 -12.49 16.63
C ILE A 79 -14.17 -11.76 15.28
N PRO A 80 -14.90 -10.65 15.04
CA PRO A 80 -14.75 -9.88 13.81
C PRO A 80 -13.31 -9.39 13.60
N ALA A 81 -12.88 -9.26 12.35
CA ALA A 81 -11.53 -8.83 12.00
C ALA A 81 -11.20 -7.38 12.42
N GLY A 82 -12.23 -6.54 12.58
CA GLY A 82 -12.08 -5.15 12.97
C GLY A 82 -13.41 -4.39 12.98
N PRO A 83 -13.36 -3.09 13.28
CA PRO A 83 -14.51 -2.20 13.24
C PRO A 83 -15.18 -2.15 11.87
N ASP A 84 -16.50 -2.21 11.88
CA ASP A 84 -17.35 -1.96 10.72
C ASP A 84 -18.31 -0.80 11.06
N PRO A 85 -18.18 0.37 10.42
CA PRO A 85 -19.06 1.51 10.67
C PRO A 85 -20.54 1.19 10.49
N ALA A 86 -20.91 0.30 9.58
CA ALA A 86 -22.31 -0.07 9.38
C ALA A 86 -22.85 -0.85 10.58
N ARG A 87 -22.09 -1.85 11.05
CA ARG A 87 -22.38 -2.56 12.30
C ARG A 87 -22.43 -1.61 13.51
N ILE A 88 -21.43 -0.77 13.70
CA ILE A 88 -21.35 0.12 14.86
C ILE A 88 -22.53 1.09 14.90
N ARG A 89 -22.95 1.63 13.74
CA ARG A 89 -24.14 2.50 13.67
C ARG A 89 -25.42 1.77 14.06
N ARG A 90 -25.60 0.54 13.59
CA ARG A 90 -26.76 -0.30 13.96
C ARG A 90 -26.77 -0.60 15.45
N ASP A 91 -25.60 -0.78 16.05
CA ASP A 91 -25.43 -1.16 17.46
C ASP A 91 -25.40 0.06 18.41
N GLY A 92 -26.01 1.19 18.00
CA GLY A 92 -26.15 2.39 18.85
C GLY A 92 -24.90 3.28 18.91
N GLY A 93 -23.93 3.09 18.01
CA GLY A 93 -22.78 3.98 17.82
C GLY A 93 -21.59 3.73 18.75
N ARG A 94 -21.70 2.83 19.73
CA ARG A 94 -20.61 2.47 20.64
C ARG A 94 -20.05 1.09 20.28
N ASP A 95 -18.78 1.04 19.89
CA ASP A 95 -18.09 -0.22 19.68
C ASP A 95 -17.45 -0.71 20.99
N THR A 96 -17.96 -1.83 21.52
CA THR A 96 -17.42 -2.52 22.71
C THR A 96 -16.73 -3.84 22.35
N THR A 97 -16.59 -4.13 21.06
CA THR A 97 -16.04 -5.40 20.57
C THR A 97 -14.55 -5.48 20.93
N VAL A 98 -14.13 -6.61 21.50
CA VAL A 98 -12.71 -6.92 21.66
C VAL A 98 -12.23 -7.62 20.40
N TYR A 99 -11.30 -6.98 19.68
CA TYR A 99 -10.75 -7.51 18.44
C TYR A 99 -9.45 -8.28 18.65
N GLN A 100 -9.20 -9.24 17.75
CA GLN A 100 -7.90 -9.86 17.56
C GLN A 100 -6.98 -8.85 16.86
N ARG A 101 -5.84 -8.51 17.49
CA ARG A 101 -4.97 -7.43 17.03
C ARG A 101 -3.52 -7.89 16.90
N LYS A 102 -2.81 -7.30 15.95
CA LYS A 102 -1.41 -7.61 15.65
C LYS A 102 -0.47 -6.44 15.93
N THR A 103 0.78 -6.76 16.24
CA THR A 103 1.90 -5.81 16.23
C THR A 103 2.63 -5.91 14.89
N ILE A 104 2.78 -4.79 14.20
CA ILE A 104 3.46 -4.71 12.89
C ILE A 104 4.52 -3.62 12.98
N GLY A 105 5.78 -3.93 12.66
CA GLY A 105 6.87 -2.95 12.73
C GLY A 105 7.11 -2.38 14.14
N GLY A 106 6.79 -3.15 15.18
CA GLY A 106 6.83 -2.72 16.58
C GLY A 106 5.71 -1.76 17.00
N VAL A 107 4.69 -1.55 16.15
CA VAL A 107 3.51 -0.75 16.47
C VAL A 107 2.33 -1.69 16.78
N PRO A 108 1.73 -1.62 17.97
CA PRO A 108 0.65 -2.53 18.37
C PRO A 108 -0.72 -2.11 17.84
N GLY A 109 -1.67 -3.03 17.96
CA GLY A 109 -3.09 -2.72 17.87
C GLY A 109 -3.65 -2.66 16.45
N PHE A 110 -2.96 -3.20 15.44
CA PHE A 110 -3.53 -3.31 14.10
C PHE A 110 -4.68 -4.31 14.11
N HIS A 111 -5.83 -3.89 13.60
CA HIS A 111 -6.86 -4.80 13.12
C HIS A 111 -6.38 -5.45 11.82
N PHE A 112 -6.72 -6.72 11.64
CA PHE A 112 -6.32 -7.52 10.49
C PHE A 112 -7.34 -8.63 10.26
N HIS A 113 -7.44 -9.10 9.03
CA HIS A 113 -8.20 -10.29 8.66
C HIS A 113 -7.38 -11.56 8.95
N PRO A 114 -7.83 -12.44 9.87
CA PRO A 114 -7.15 -13.70 10.16
C PRO A 114 -7.09 -14.64 8.96
N VAL A 115 -8.12 -14.59 8.09
CA VAL A 115 -8.21 -15.38 6.87
C VAL A 115 -8.61 -14.46 5.72
N ILE A 116 -7.90 -14.57 4.60
CA ILE A 116 -8.21 -13.87 3.35
C ILE A 116 -8.39 -14.88 2.23
N VAL A 117 -9.53 -14.84 1.54
CA VAL A 117 -9.80 -15.68 0.37
C VAL A 117 -9.65 -14.88 -0.93
N ARG A 118 -8.91 -15.45 -1.89
CA ARG A 118 -8.76 -14.96 -3.27
C ARG A 118 -8.90 -16.14 -4.23
N GLY A 119 -10.03 -16.19 -4.95
CA GLY A 119 -10.37 -17.34 -5.77
C GLY A 119 -10.38 -18.62 -4.93
N ASN A 120 -9.59 -19.62 -5.34
CA ASN A 120 -9.50 -20.93 -4.68
C ASN A 120 -8.55 -20.96 -3.47
N ARG A 121 -7.92 -19.84 -3.13
CA ARG A 121 -6.86 -19.78 -2.11
C ARG A 121 -7.36 -19.09 -0.84
N ALA A 122 -7.33 -19.80 0.27
CA ALA A 122 -7.47 -19.24 1.61
C ALA A 122 -6.08 -19.04 2.23
N THR A 123 -5.74 -17.80 2.59
CA THR A 123 -4.48 -17.46 3.26
C THR A 123 -4.79 -17.08 4.71
N ILE A 124 -4.11 -17.73 5.65
CA ILE A 124 -4.25 -17.55 7.08
C ILE A 124 -3.07 -16.70 7.56
N HIS A 125 -3.38 -15.61 8.24
CA HIS A 125 -2.42 -14.64 8.76
C HIS A 125 -2.30 -14.80 10.28
N LEU A 126 -1.14 -15.28 10.74
CA LEU A 126 -0.85 -15.43 12.16
C LEU A 126 -0.63 -14.08 12.85
N HIS A 127 -0.86 -14.03 14.17
CA HIS A 127 -0.60 -12.84 14.99
C HIS A 127 0.88 -12.46 15.00
N GLN A 128 1.78 -13.43 14.85
CA GLN A 128 3.21 -13.24 14.97
C GLN A 128 3.99 -14.26 14.13
N PRO A 129 5.23 -13.95 13.72
CA PRO A 129 6.12 -14.95 13.16
C PRO A 129 6.35 -16.11 14.14
N LEU A 130 6.57 -17.29 13.60
CA LEU A 130 6.94 -18.47 14.36
C LEU A 130 8.39 -18.37 14.86
N ALA A 131 8.81 -19.31 15.70
CA ALA A 131 10.21 -19.43 16.13
C ALA A 131 11.01 -20.28 15.14
N TYR A 132 12.31 -20.00 15.03
CA TYR A 132 13.28 -20.85 14.32
C TYR A 132 13.52 -22.16 15.09
N GLY A 133 13.86 -23.22 14.36
CA GLY A 133 14.29 -24.51 14.90
C GLY A 133 13.17 -25.29 15.59
N ARG A 134 11.92 -25.07 15.18
CA ARG A 134 10.75 -25.71 15.78
C ARG A 134 9.96 -26.50 14.75
N ARG A 135 9.25 -27.51 15.24
CA ARG A 135 8.21 -28.22 14.48
C ARG A 135 6.85 -27.69 14.92
N TYR A 136 5.97 -27.46 13.95
CA TYR A 136 4.63 -26.96 14.17
C TYR A 136 3.59 -27.89 13.61
N ARG A 137 2.42 -27.87 14.24
CA ARG A 137 1.22 -28.57 13.84
C ARG A 137 0.07 -27.57 13.78
N VAL A 138 -0.66 -27.57 12.67
CA VAL A 138 -1.77 -26.65 12.43
C VAL A 138 -3.07 -27.42 12.46
N GLU A 139 -4.01 -26.92 13.25
CA GLU A 139 -5.40 -27.38 13.24
C GLU A 139 -6.31 -26.25 12.75
N VAL A 140 -7.32 -26.63 11.98
CA VAL A 140 -8.33 -25.72 11.43
C VAL A 140 -9.69 -26.35 11.70
N ASP A 141 -10.53 -25.68 12.48
CA ASP A 141 -11.87 -26.18 12.73
C ASP A 141 -12.72 -26.11 11.43
N PRO A 142 -13.68 -27.05 11.23
CA PRO A 142 -14.53 -27.05 10.03
C PRO A 142 -15.29 -25.74 9.81
N GLY A 143 -15.62 -25.02 10.89
CA GLY A 143 -16.34 -23.75 10.81
C GLY A 143 -15.53 -22.56 10.28
N VAL A 144 -14.21 -22.69 10.13
CA VAL A 144 -13.32 -21.59 9.67
C VAL A 144 -13.50 -21.31 8.18
N LEU A 145 -13.68 -22.36 7.38
CA LEU A 145 -13.85 -22.30 5.92
C LEU A 145 -14.95 -23.26 5.50
N THR A 146 -15.79 -22.86 4.55
CA THR A 146 -16.75 -23.76 3.91
C THR A 146 -16.50 -23.83 2.42
N VAL A 147 -16.80 -24.98 1.81
CA VAL A 147 -16.75 -25.18 0.36
C VAL A 147 -18.14 -25.57 -0.14
N PRO A 148 -18.52 -25.21 -1.38
CA PRO A 148 -19.87 -25.44 -1.90
C PRO A 148 -20.34 -26.90 -1.88
N ASP A 149 -19.42 -27.85 -2.06
CA ASP A 149 -19.69 -29.29 -2.03
C ASP A 149 -19.67 -29.89 -0.61
N GLY A 150 -19.40 -29.07 0.42
CA GLY A 150 -19.33 -29.48 1.82
C GLY A 150 -18.14 -30.38 2.14
N SER A 151 -17.14 -30.50 1.27
CA SER A 151 -16.07 -31.50 1.43
C SER A 151 -15.00 -31.16 2.49
N PHE A 152 -15.06 -29.99 3.13
CA PHE A 152 -14.04 -29.54 4.07
C PHE A 152 -14.49 -29.73 5.54
N ASP A 153 -13.92 -30.75 6.19
CA ASP A 153 -14.17 -31.09 7.60
C ASP A 153 -13.09 -30.58 8.57
N GLY A 154 -12.34 -29.55 8.15
CA GLY A 154 -11.22 -29.01 8.90
C GLY A 154 -9.93 -29.83 8.77
N ILE A 155 -8.90 -29.41 9.50
CA ILE A 155 -7.60 -30.07 9.62
C ILE A 155 -7.39 -30.39 11.10
N LYS A 156 -7.19 -31.68 11.43
CA LYS A 156 -7.12 -32.16 12.81
C LYS A 156 -5.83 -32.95 13.06
N GLY A 157 -5.40 -32.99 14.32
CA GLY A 157 -4.25 -33.82 14.72
C GLY A 157 -2.99 -33.44 13.93
N SER A 158 -2.31 -34.44 13.38
CA SER A 158 -1.09 -34.27 12.56
C SER A 158 -1.36 -34.02 11.07
N GLY A 159 -2.60 -33.71 10.68
CA GLY A 159 -3.01 -33.51 9.28
C GLY A 159 -2.27 -32.38 8.55
N TRP A 160 -1.64 -31.46 9.29
CA TRP A 160 -0.75 -30.43 8.74
C TRP A 160 0.39 -30.14 9.71
N THR A 161 1.61 -30.51 9.34
CA THR A 161 2.82 -30.26 10.13
C THR A 161 3.96 -29.71 9.27
N PHE A 162 4.88 -28.95 9.84
CA PHE A 162 6.11 -28.51 9.15
C PHE A 162 7.18 -28.09 10.16
N ALA A 163 8.44 -27.99 9.71
CA ALA A 163 9.56 -27.53 10.52
C ALA A 163 10.15 -26.22 9.97
N THR A 164 10.35 -25.25 10.85
CA THR A 164 11.01 -23.99 10.49
C THR A 164 12.52 -24.17 10.32
N ARG A 165 13.17 -23.23 9.64
CA ARG A 165 14.64 -23.19 9.54
C ARG A 165 15.28 -23.22 10.93
N ALA A 166 16.43 -23.87 11.06
CA ALA A 166 17.14 -23.97 12.34
C ALA A 166 17.62 -22.61 12.90
N ALA A 167 17.92 -21.66 12.02
CA ALA A 167 18.46 -20.36 12.39
C ALA A 167 18.02 -19.28 11.37
N PRO A 168 18.02 -18.00 11.78
CA PRO A 168 17.83 -16.88 10.87
C PRO A 168 18.94 -16.79 9.80
N PRO A 169 18.71 -16.05 8.70
CA PRO A 169 19.78 -15.73 7.77
C PRO A 169 20.93 -15.01 8.50
N PRO A 170 22.20 -15.20 8.08
CA PRO A 170 23.34 -14.51 8.67
C PRO A 170 23.14 -12.99 8.73
N ALA A 171 23.31 -12.44 9.93
CA ALA A 171 23.23 -11.00 10.17
C ALA A 171 24.38 -10.24 9.46
N GLY A 172 24.21 -8.93 9.28
CA GLY A 172 25.23 -8.05 8.72
C GLY A 172 25.43 -8.13 7.20
N ARG A 173 24.65 -8.96 6.48
CA ARG A 173 24.61 -8.93 5.01
C ARG A 173 24.08 -7.59 4.51
N THR A 174 24.56 -7.17 3.35
CA THR A 174 24.06 -5.98 2.63
C THR A 174 22.90 -6.31 1.70
N ARG A 175 22.48 -7.59 1.62
CA ARG A 175 21.34 -8.03 0.82
C ARG A 175 20.59 -9.19 1.47
N TYR A 176 19.27 -9.09 1.51
CA TYR A 176 18.33 -10.16 1.90
C TYR A 176 17.26 -10.33 0.82
N VAL A 177 16.76 -11.56 0.65
CA VAL A 177 15.77 -11.89 -0.39
C VAL A 177 14.42 -12.23 0.24
N VAL A 178 13.36 -11.60 -0.25
CA VAL A 178 11.97 -11.91 0.07
C VAL A 178 11.36 -12.70 -1.10
N ALA A 179 10.73 -13.83 -0.83
CA ALA A 179 10.00 -14.63 -1.82
C ALA A 179 8.80 -15.33 -1.17
N SER A 180 7.59 -15.06 -1.66
CA SER A 180 6.35 -15.57 -1.06
C SER A 180 6.21 -17.09 -1.11
N ASP A 181 6.96 -17.76 -1.99
CA ASP A 181 7.04 -19.21 -2.14
C ASP A 181 8.01 -19.92 -1.17
N GLY A 182 8.63 -19.17 -0.24
CA GLY A 182 9.56 -19.70 0.76
C GLY A 182 10.99 -19.93 0.29
N ARG A 183 11.31 -19.62 -0.99
CA ARG A 183 12.67 -19.76 -1.54
C ARG A 183 13.61 -18.60 -1.17
N GLY A 184 13.10 -17.56 -0.52
CA GLY A 184 13.86 -16.42 0.00
C GLY A 184 14.41 -16.65 1.41
N ASP A 185 15.11 -15.64 1.93
CA ASP A 185 15.44 -15.53 3.35
C ASP A 185 14.17 -15.28 4.20
N PHE A 186 13.16 -14.65 3.60
CA PHE A 186 11.86 -14.31 4.20
C PHE A 186 10.72 -14.57 3.21
N ASN A 187 9.51 -14.84 3.73
CA ASN A 187 8.29 -14.93 2.93
C ASN A 187 7.58 -13.58 2.77
N THR A 188 7.79 -12.65 3.70
CA THR A 188 7.08 -11.37 3.79
C THR A 188 8.04 -10.19 3.75
N VAL A 189 7.55 -9.04 3.27
CA VAL A 189 8.29 -7.78 3.29
C VAL A 189 8.45 -7.29 4.72
N GLN A 190 7.40 -7.41 5.54
CA GLN A 190 7.47 -7.04 6.96
C GLN A 190 8.51 -7.87 7.72
N GLY A 191 8.56 -9.19 7.51
CA GLY A 191 9.53 -10.07 8.16
C GLY A 191 10.98 -9.67 7.88
N ALA A 192 11.29 -9.31 6.62
CA ALA A 192 12.62 -8.79 6.27
C ALA A 192 12.90 -7.43 6.93
N LEU A 193 11.93 -6.52 6.97
CA LEU A 193 12.05 -5.22 7.63
C LEU A 193 12.27 -5.33 9.14
N ASP A 194 11.61 -6.29 9.79
CA ASP A 194 11.75 -6.54 11.23
C ASP A 194 13.11 -7.17 11.56
N PHE A 195 13.68 -7.95 10.62
CA PHE A 195 15.00 -8.55 10.79
C PHE A 195 16.17 -7.58 10.60
N VAL A 196 16.10 -6.69 9.60
CA VAL A 196 17.24 -5.80 9.29
C VAL A 196 17.46 -4.77 10.41
N PRO A 197 18.73 -4.44 10.74
CA PRO A 197 19.02 -3.41 11.73
C PRO A 197 18.35 -2.08 11.37
N ALA A 198 17.91 -1.34 12.40
CA ALA A 198 17.25 -0.06 12.19
C ALA A 198 18.15 0.97 11.47
N VAL A 199 19.44 1.00 11.83
CA VAL A 199 20.44 1.93 11.28
C VAL A 199 21.70 1.14 10.92
N PRO A 200 21.73 0.44 9.77
CA PRO A 200 22.89 -0.33 9.36
C PRO A 200 24.05 0.61 8.96
N ARG A 201 25.29 0.17 9.26
CA ARG A 201 26.51 0.94 8.92
C ARG A 201 26.75 1.10 7.42
N ARG A 202 26.22 0.17 6.61
CA ARG A 202 26.25 0.20 5.15
C ARG A 202 24.81 0.02 4.64
N PRO A 203 24.46 0.58 3.48
CA PRO A 203 23.14 0.37 2.91
C PRO A 203 22.79 -1.12 2.79
N VAL A 204 21.58 -1.48 3.19
CA VAL A 204 21.05 -2.86 3.09
C VAL A 204 19.94 -2.89 2.05
N THR A 205 20.03 -3.84 1.12
CA THR A 205 18.99 -4.08 0.11
C THR A 205 18.10 -5.25 0.52
N ILE A 206 16.81 -5.01 0.64
CA ILE A 206 15.77 -6.04 0.67
C ILE A 206 15.30 -6.22 -0.78
N PHE A 207 15.70 -7.33 -1.40
CA PHE A 207 15.30 -7.67 -2.76
C PHE A 207 14.05 -8.54 -2.73
N ILE A 208 12.97 -8.08 -3.38
CA ILE A 208 11.65 -8.71 -3.33
C ILE A 208 11.41 -9.39 -4.67
N ARG A 209 11.26 -10.71 -4.67
CA ARG A 209 10.95 -11.47 -5.88
C ARG A 209 9.52 -11.23 -6.34
N ASN A 210 9.25 -11.52 -7.61
CA ASN A 210 7.90 -11.49 -8.14
C ASN A 210 6.95 -12.36 -7.29
N GLY A 211 5.77 -11.82 -7.00
CA GLY A 211 4.80 -12.41 -6.09
C GLY A 211 3.78 -11.37 -5.61
N ASN A 212 2.65 -11.88 -5.10
CA ASN A 212 1.68 -11.08 -4.38
C ASN A 212 1.92 -11.24 -2.87
N TYR A 213 2.12 -10.11 -2.19
CA TYR A 213 2.39 -9.99 -0.77
C TYR A 213 1.22 -9.25 -0.14
N GLU A 214 0.19 -10.02 0.26
CA GLU A 214 -1.01 -9.44 0.89
C GLU A 214 -0.75 -9.23 2.39
N GLU A 215 -0.20 -8.07 2.74
CA GLU A 215 0.22 -7.70 4.08
C GLU A 215 0.19 -6.17 4.28
N ILE A 216 -0.05 -5.73 5.52
CA ILE A 216 0.23 -4.34 5.92
C ILE A 216 1.73 -4.25 6.24
N VAL A 217 2.42 -3.27 5.65
CA VAL A 217 3.85 -3.05 5.91
C VAL A 217 4.05 -1.76 6.70
N PHE A 218 4.82 -1.84 7.78
CA PHE A 218 5.16 -0.73 8.65
C PHE A 218 6.65 -0.73 9.00
N ALA A 219 7.41 0.18 8.39
CA ALA A 219 8.80 0.44 8.73
C ALA A 219 8.88 1.70 9.59
N ARG A 220 9.52 1.63 10.76
CA ARG A 220 9.64 2.77 11.67
C ARG A 220 11.06 2.99 12.19
N ARG A 221 11.47 4.26 12.27
CA ARG A 221 12.78 4.69 12.80
C ARG A 221 13.94 3.95 12.15
N LYS A 222 13.87 3.82 10.82
CA LYS A 222 14.84 3.09 10.00
C LYS A 222 15.63 4.06 9.13
N SER A 223 16.84 3.68 8.76
CA SER A 223 17.60 4.38 7.73
C SER A 223 18.49 3.48 6.89
N ASN A 224 19.01 4.01 5.78
CA ASN A 224 19.95 3.32 4.90
C ASN A 224 19.42 1.98 4.34
N LEU A 225 18.13 1.91 4.03
CA LEU A 225 17.51 0.72 3.43
C LEU A 225 17.09 0.98 1.99
N ILE A 226 17.23 -0.04 1.15
CA ILE A 226 16.71 -0.08 -0.22
C ILE A 226 15.76 -1.28 -0.29
N LEU A 227 14.49 -1.06 -0.59
CA LEU A 227 13.55 -2.12 -0.94
C LEU A 227 13.42 -2.12 -2.46
N ARG A 228 13.84 -3.20 -3.11
CA ARG A 228 13.87 -3.31 -4.57
C ARG A 228 13.10 -4.53 -5.03
N GLY A 229 12.04 -4.30 -5.81
CA GLY A 229 11.35 -5.39 -6.50
C GLY A 229 12.16 -5.93 -7.67
N GLU A 230 11.96 -7.20 -7.97
CA GLU A 230 12.44 -7.88 -9.17
C GLU A 230 11.84 -7.27 -10.44
N SER A 231 10.56 -6.91 -10.37
CA SER A 231 9.89 -6.15 -11.42
C SER A 231 8.77 -5.29 -10.84
N ARG A 232 8.46 -4.19 -11.53
CA ARG A 232 7.45 -3.23 -11.11
C ARG A 232 6.07 -3.86 -10.98
N ASP A 233 5.65 -4.61 -11.99
CA ASP A 233 4.29 -5.16 -12.07
C ASP A 233 4.21 -6.60 -11.53
N GLY A 234 5.32 -7.32 -11.46
CA GLY A 234 5.38 -8.68 -10.93
C GLY A 234 5.53 -8.74 -9.41
N VAL A 235 5.98 -7.67 -8.75
CA VAL A 235 6.00 -7.55 -7.29
C VAL A 235 4.85 -6.65 -6.84
N VAL A 236 3.86 -7.25 -6.20
CA VAL A 236 2.68 -6.54 -5.69
C VAL A 236 2.62 -6.69 -4.18
N VAL A 237 2.74 -5.59 -3.45
CA VAL A 237 2.56 -5.54 -2.00
C VAL A 237 1.27 -4.77 -1.71
N GLY A 238 0.41 -5.27 -0.84
CA GLY A 238 -0.81 -4.52 -0.56
C GLY A 238 -1.74 -5.14 0.45
N TYR A 239 -2.69 -4.34 0.92
CA TYR A 239 -3.71 -4.76 1.87
C TYR A 239 -4.93 -3.86 1.75
N GLY A 240 -6.12 -4.38 2.05
CA GLY A 240 -7.32 -3.55 2.20
C GLY A 240 -7.29 -2.85 3.56
N ASN A 241 -6.93 -1.57 3.61
CA ASN A 241 -6.80 -0.83 4.87
C ASN A 241 -7.36 0.59 4.76
N ASN A 242 -8.02 1.09 5.80
CA ASN A 242 -8.59 2.45 5.81
C ASN A 242 -8.84 2.97 7.24
N SER A 243 -9.30 4.23 7.37
CA SER A 243 -9.58 4.87 8.67
C SER A 243 -10.64 4.13 9.48
N ALA A 244 -11.56 3.45 8.80
CA ALA A 244 -12.64 2.74 9.47
C ALA A 244 -12.12 1.44 10.11
N PHE A 245 -11.33 0.67 9.35
CA PHE A 245 -10.79 -0.60 9.78
C PHE A 245 -9.64 -0.41 10.78
N ASN A 246 -8.72 0.52 10.54
CA ASN A 246 -7.65 0.88 11.48
C ASN A 246 -7.76 2.35 11.89
N PRO A 247 -8.66 2.68 12.84
CA PRO A 247 -8.91 4.06 13.25
C PRO A 247 -7.70 4.70 13.93
N PRO A 248 -7.60 6.04 13.84
CA PRO A 248 -6.62 6.81 14.60
C PRO A 248 -6.75 6.53 16.09
N GLU A 249 -5.61 6.36 16.77
CA GLU A 249 -5.54 6.11 18.20
C GLU A 249 -4.49 7.06 18.78
N ALA A 250 -4.86 7.78 19.85
CA ALA A 250 -3.99 8.78 20.45
C ALA A 250 -2.66 8.16 20.91
N GLY A 251 -1.53 8.78 20.57
CA GLY A 251 -0.20 8.27 20.91
C GLY A 251 0.30 7.11 20.04
N VAL A 252 -0.52 6.59 19.12
CA VAL A 252 -0.14 5.52 18.18
C VAL A 252 0.10 6.14 16.79
N PRO A 253 1.19 5.76 16.08
CA PRO A 253 1.39 6.16 14.70
C PRO A 253 0.20 5.80 13.80
N ASN A 254 -0.02 6.57 12.72
CA ASN A 254 -1.12 6.33 11.79
C ASN A 254 -1.05 4.91 11.19
N ARG A 255 -2.08 4.09 11.42
CA ARG A 255 -2.17 2.67 10.99
C ARG A 255 -3.01 2.47 9.73
N ARG A 256 -3.58 3.54 9.17
CA ARG A 256 -4.49 3.51 8.00
C ARG A 256 -3.85 3.06 6.68
N PRO A 257 -2.60 3.45 6.34
CA PRO A 257 -2.01 3.10 5.05
C PRO A 257 -1.79 1.60 4.89
N ALA A 258 -1.78 1.11 3.66
CA ALA A 258 -1.33 -0.26 3.37
C ALA A 258 0.20 -0.41 3.59
N PHE A 259 0.96 0.65 3.30
CA PHE A 259 2.40 0.71 3.49
C PHE A 259 2.80 2.00 4.21
N SER A 260 3.64 1.91 5.24
CA SER A 260 4.12 3.07 6.00
C SER A 260 5.65 3.06 6.17
N ILE A 261 6.26 4.21 5.90
CA ILE A 261 7.62 4.55 6.30
C ILE A 261 7.51 5.67 7.33
N ALA A 262 7.64 5.36 8.61
CA ALA A 262 7.46 6.30 9.72
C ALA A 262 8.79 6.72 10.34
N ASP A 263 8.97 8.02 10.60
CA ASP A 263 10.14 8.58 11.29
C ASP A 263 11.48 8.09 10.72
N SER A 264 11.59 7.94 9.39
CA SER A 264 12.70 7.23 8.73
C SER A 264 13.41 8.09 7.69
N THR A 265 14.71 7.82 7.48
CA THR A 265 15.55 8.62 6.58
C THR A 265 16.35 7.76 5.62
N ASP A 266 16.72 8.28 4.45
CA ASP A 266 17.57 7.57 3.49
C ASP A 266 17.01 6.20 3.07
N ILE A 267 15.67 6.07 3.05
CA ILE A 267 14.94 4.90 2.56
C ILE A 267 14.67 5.05 1.07
N GLN A 268 14.94 4.01 0.29
CA GLN A 268 14.57 3.96 -1.12
C GLN A 268 13.62 2.80 -1.38
N LEU A 269 12.47 3.09 -1.99
CA LEU A 269 11.56 2.10 -2.55
C LEU A 269 11.73 2.11 -4.08
N SER A 270 12.02 0.97 -4.68
CA SER A 270 12.32 0.89 -6.10
C SER A 270 11.66 -0.30 -6.80
N THR A 271 10.99 -0.04 -7.92
CA THR A 271 10.61 -1.07 -8.90
C THR A 271 9.66 -2.14 -8.33
N PHE A 272 8.60 -1.74 -7.63
CA PHE A 272 7.47 -2.62 -7.28
C PHE A 272 6.16 -1.83 -7.17
N THR A 273 5.06 -2.56 -7.00
CA THR A 273 3.72 -2.00 -6.87
C THR A 273 3.23 -2.07 -5.42
N ILE A 274 2.61 -0.99 -4.94
CA ILE A 274 1.89 -0.95 -3.67
C ILE A 274 0.41 -0.67 -3.95
N ASN A 275 -0.44 -1.56 -3.47
CA ASN A 275 -1.90 -1.45 -3.58
C ASN A 275 -2.54 -1.29 -2.20
N ASN A 276 -3.49 -0.36 -2.09
CA ASN A 276 -4.52 -0.44 -1.08
C ASN A 276 -5.82 -0.93 -1.74
N TYR A 277 -6.33 -2.07 -1.26
CA TYR A 277 -7.52 -2.71 -1.85
C TYR A 277 -8.84 -2.11 -1.35
N TYR A 278 -8.78 -1.08 -0.50
CA TYR A 278 -9.95 -0.44 0.07
C TYR A 278 -10.26 0.91 -0.60
N ILE A 279 -11.52 1.33 -0.49
CA ILE A 279 -12.05 2.58 -1.06
C ILE A 279 -12.35 3.61 0.05
N GLY A 280 -12.29 4.90 -0.31
CA GLY A 280 -12.45 6.02 0.61
C GLY A 280 -11.09 6.54 1.06
N GLN A 281 -10.93 6.85 2.34
CA GLN A 281 -9.64 7.24 2.92
C GLN A 281 -8.72 6.03 3.05
N ALA A 282 -7.94 5.74 2.01
CA ALA A 282 -7.16 4.51 1.88
C ALA A 282 -5.87 4.75 1.08
N GLU A 283 -4.80 5.07 1.80
CA GLU A 283 -3.48 5.35 1.25
C GLU A 283 -2.79 4.06 0.83
N ALA A 284 -2.19 4.07 -0.35
CA ALA A 284 -1.19 3.07 -0.70
C ALA A 284 0.05 3.25 0.19
N LEU A 285 0.51 4.49 0.34
CA LEU A 285 1.77 4.80 1.02
C LEU A 285 1.72 6.09 1.82
N LEU A 286 2.23 6.04 3.05
CA LEU A 286 2.58 7.18 3.88
C LEU A 286 4.08 7.19 4.18
N ILE A 287 4.73 8.34 3.96
CA ILE A 287 6.14 8.56 4.33
C ILE A 287 6.25 9.72 5.30
N THR A 288 6.94 9.49 6.41
CA THR A 288 7.37 10.51 7.37
C THR A 288 8.86 10.40 7.61
N GLY A 289 9.55 11.54 7.56
CA GLY A 289 11.00 11.65 7.69
C GLY A 289 11.62 12.37 6.50
N ALA A 290 12.89 12.11 6.19
CA ALA A 290 13.63 12.92 5.23
C ALA A 290 14.58 12.11 4.35
N ARG A 291 14.90 12.64 3.17
CA ARG A 291 15.82 12.03 2.20
C ARG A 291 15.33 10.66 1.70
N ASN A 292 14.03 10.50 1.56
CA ASN A 292 13.42 9.26 1.08
C ASN A 292 13.21 9.33 -0.44
N ILE A 293 13.39 8.20 -1.13
CA ILE A 293 13.34 8.10 -2.59
C ILE A 293 12.30 7.07 -3.02
N LEU A 294 11.43 7.45 -3.95
CA LEU A 294 10.57 6.54 -4.71
C LEU A 294 11.03 6.50 -6.16
N ASP A 295 11.42 5.32 -6.63
CA ASP A 295 11.99 5.12 -7.98
C ASP A 295 11.20 4.05 -8.74
N ARG A 296 10.58 4.41 -9.86
CA ARG A 296 9.84 3.48 -10.75
C ARG A 296 8.79 2.63 -10.03
N MET A 297 8.11 3.22 -9.05
CA MET A 297 7.06 2.60 -8.25
C MET A 297 5.68 2.71 -8.91
N THR A 298 4.80 1.73 -8.76
CA THR A 298 3.35 1.92 -8.99
C THR A 298 2.64 2.00 -7.65
N LEU A 299 1.82 3.01 -7.44
CA LEU A 299 1.02 3.17 -6.23
C LEU A 299 -0.46 3.29 -6.61
N ASN A 300 -1.29 2.44 -6.03
CA ASN A 300 -2.74 2.50 -6.23
C ASN A 300 -3.42 2.60 -4.87
N GLY A 301 -4.01 3.75 -4.58
CA GLY A 301 -4.84 3.98 -3.42
C GLY A 301 -6.18 4.58 -3.81
N SER A 302 -6.90 5.10 -2.82
CA SER A 302 -8.16 5.81 -3.04
C SER A 302 -8.00 7.30 -2.71
N GLY A 303 -8.76 7.84 -1.77
CA GLY A 303 -8.55 9.19 -1.26
C GLY A 303 -7.31 9.23 -0.38
N ASP A 304 -6.54 10.31 -0.50
CA ASP A 304 -5.20 10.46 0.11
C ASP A 304 -4.17 9.42 -0.35
N ALA A 305 -4.31 8.83 -1.55
CA ALA A 305 -3.55 7.67 -2.03
C ALA A 305 -2.03 7.68 -1.72
N LEU A 306 -1.39 8.85 -1.78
CA LEU A 306 -0.01 9.07 -1.33
C LEU A 306 0.06 10.20 -0.29
N GLN A 307 0.67 9.91 0.85
CA GLN A 307 1.00 10.92 1.87
C GLN A 307 2.50 11.13 2.07
N LEU A 308 2.92 12.39 2.07
CA LEU A 308 4.33 12.79 2.24
C LEU A 308 4.50 13.78 3.40
N ARG A 309 5.40 13.45 4.33
CA ARG A 309 5.69 14.24 5.53
C ARG A 309 7.20 14.40 5.71
N GLY A 310 7.79 15.12 4.76
CA GLY A 310 9.17 15.58 4.75
C GLY A 310 9.85 15.35 3.39
N PRO A 311 11.12 15.79 3.22
CA PRO A 311 11.82 15.79 1.94
C PRO A 311 11.81 14.43 1.25
N THR A 312 11.13 14.36 0.10
CA THR A 312 10.98 13.13 -0.69
C THR A 312 11.24 13.41 -2.17
N TYR A 313 12.07 12.59 -2.81
CA TYR A 313 12.28 12.62 -4.26
C TYR A 313 11.56 11.44 -4.90
N LEU A 314 10.75 11.70 -5.93
CA LEU A 314 9.93 10.70 -6.61
C LEU A 314 10.24 10.77 -8.11
N THR A 315 10.63 9.65 -8.70
CA THR A 315 10.96 9.58 -10.14
C THR A 315 10.37 8.35 -10.82
N GLY A 316 9.80 8.55 -12.01
CA GLY A 316 9.20 7.46 -12.80
C GLY A 316 7.98 6.78 -12.13
N LEU A 317 7.35 7.46 -11.18
CA LEU A 317 6.18 6.98 -10.43
C LEU A 317 4.95 6.86 -11.34
N LYS A 318 4.09 5.87 -11.08
CA LYS A 318 2.69 5.85 -11.52
C LYS A 318 1.83 5.86 -10.28
N LEU A 319 0.95 6.84 -10.14
CA LEU A 319 0.07 7.00 -8.99
C LEU A 319 -1.39 7.07 -9.44
N THR A 320 -2.24 6.24 -8.87
CA THR A 320 -3.70 6.28 -9.07
C THR A 320 -4.40 6.58 -7.74
N GLY A 321 -5.35 7.51 -7.75
CA GLY A 321 -6.20 7.83 -6.61
C GLY A 321 -7.57 8.35 -7.02
N HIS A 322 -8.40 8.68 -6.04
CA HIS A 322 -9.81 9.05 -6.25
C HIS A 322 -10.17 10.47 -5.82
N GLY A 323 -9.21 11.26 -5.31
CA GLY A 323 -9.44 12.61 -4.81
C GLY A 323 -8.52 12.95 -3.65
N ASP A 324 -8.02 14.18 -3.62
CA ASP A 324 -6.86 14.57 -2.79
C ASP A 324 -5.75 13.52 -2.86
N THR A 325 -5.51 13.01 -4.08
CA THR A 325 -4.68 11.83 -4.37
C THR A 325 -3.29 11.92 -3.75
N ILE A 326 -2.73 13.14 -3.68
CA ILE A 326 -1.52 13.45 -2.93
C ILE A 326 -1.85 14.43 -1.82
N LEU A 327 -1.53 14.04 -0.59
CA LEU A 327 -1.66 14.85 0.60
C LEU A 327 -0.29 15.03 1.27
N SER A 328 0.15 16.26 1.53
CA SER A 328 1.51 16.48 2.04
C SER A 328 1.65 17.67 2.95
N VAL A 329 2.55 17.57 3.92
CA VAL A 329 3.05 18.68 4.75
C VAL A 329 4.55 18.96 4.54
N GLY A 330 5.24 18.17 3.72
CA GLY A 330 6.67 18.31 3.45
C GLY A 330 7.01 18.55 1.99
N PRO A 331 8.26 18.97 1.70
CA PRO A 331 8.71 19.23 0.35
C PRO A 331 8.82 17.94 -0.45
N ALA A 332 8.32 17.96 -1.68
CA ALA A 332 8.40 16.81 -2.57
C ALA A 332 8.72 17.24 -4.00
N PHE A 333 9.64 16.51 -4.62
CA PHE A 333 10.02 16.73 -6.02
C PHE A 333 9.66 15.50 -6.82
N PHE A 334 8.71 15.66 -7.74
CA PHE A 334 8.24 14.64 -8.66
C PHE A 334 8.87 14.87 -10.03
N ASP A 335 9.46 13.82 -10.59
CA ASP A 335 10.22 13.89 -11.82
C ASP A 335 9.81 12.77 -12.77
N GLN A 336 9.25 13.12 -13.92
CA GLN A 336 8.80 12.14 -14.92
C GLN A 336 7.78 11.13 -14.35
N CYS A 337 6.90 11.61 -13.47
CA CYS A 337 5.83 10.83 -12.85
C CYS A 337 4.52 10.95 -13.63
N GLU A 338 3.74 9.88 -13.67
CA GLU A 338 2.35 9.88 -14.13
C GLU A 338 1.42 9.79 -12.92
N ILE A 339 0.50 10.74 -12.81
CA ILE A 339 -0.52 10.77 -11.77
C ILE A 339 -1.87 10.71 -12.46
N ARG A 340 -2.76 9.85 -11.96
CA ARG A 340 -4.12 9.67 -12.45
C ARG A 340 -5.09 9.81 -11.30
N SER A 341 -6.17 10.56 -11.49
CA SER A 341 -7.13 10.83 -10.42
C SER A 341 -8.54 11.02 -10.95
N ILE A 342 -9.52 10.45 -10.24
CA ILE A 342 -10.95 10.75 -10.49
C ILE A 342 -11.31 12.15 -10.01
N GLY A 343 -10.71 12.58 -8.90
CA GLY A 343 -10.97 13.88 -8.27
C GLY A 343 -9.75 14.79 -8.23
N PRO A 344 -9.75 15.81 -7.36
CA PRO A 344 -8.62 16.70 -7.14
C PRO A 344 -7.31 15.91 -6.93
N PHE A 345 -6.22 16.35 -7.54
CA PHE A 345 -4.95 15.63 -7.48
C PHE A 345 -4.21 15.91 -6.18
N ASN A 346 -4.18 17.16 -5.74
CA ASN A 346 -3.38 17.59 -4.59
C ASN A 346 -4.20 18.40 -3.59
N TRP A 347 -3.90 18.17 -2.31
CA TRP A 347 -4.19 19.11 -1.23
C TRP A 347 -2.90 19.31 -0.41
N VAL A 348 -2.08 20.27 -0.84
CA VAL A 348 -0.78 20.56 -0.21
C VAL A 348 -0.97 21.41 1.05
N ARG A 349 -0.17 21.12 2.07
CA ARG A 349 -0.33 21.64 3.43
C ARG A 349 1.00 22.09 4.04
N ASN A 350 1.95 22.50 3.19
CA ASN A 350 3.27 22.91 3.64
C ASN A 350 3.21 24.23 4.44
N PRO A 351 4.00 24.37 5.51
CA PRO A 351 4.21 25.65 6.20
C PRO A 351 5.09 26.60 5.37
N ALA A 352 5.27 27.84 5.86
CA ALA A 352 6.18 28.81 5.25
C ALA A 352 7.66 28.41 5.30
N THR A 353 8.01 27.47 6.18
CA THR A 353 9.39 27.10 6.51
C THR A 353 9.99 26.06 5.56
N ASN A 354 9.21 25.51 4.64
CA ASN A 354 9.68 24.56 3.65
C ASN A 354 8.92 24.74 2.33
N HIS A 355 9.48 24.15 1.27
CA HIS A 355 8.78 24.09 -0.01
C HIS A 355 7.61 23.11 0.02
N GLY A 356 6.68 23.31 -0.90
CA GLY A 356 5.60 22.38 -1.21
C GLY A 356 6.02 21.36 -2.28
N HIS A 357 5.22 21.24 -3.34
CA HIS A 357 5.44 20.25 -4.39
C HIS A 357 5.97 20.85 -5.68
N VAL A 358 6.89 20.15 -6.31
CA VAL A 358 7.30 20.43 -7.68
C VAL A 358 7.06 19.22 -8.55
N PHE A 359 6.40 19.43 -9.68
CA PHE A 359 6.18 18.42 -10.71
C PHE A 359 6.95 18.84 -11.96
N ARG A 360 8.04 18.13 -12.25
CA ARG A 360 8.87 18.35 -13.44
C ARG A 360 8.66 17.23 -14.44
N GLN A 361 8.29 17.59 -15.68
CA GLN A 361 8.06 16.63 -16.77
C GLN A 361 7.05 15.53 -16.40
N CYS A 362 6.11 15.85 -15.51
CA CYS A 362 5.08 14.92 -15.09
C CYS A 362 3.93 14.85 -16.09
N THR A 363 3.05 13.88 -15.90
CA THR A 363 1.80 13.72 -16.66
C THR A 363 0.64 13.58 -15.70
N PHE A 364 -0.39 14.43 -15.85
CA PHE A 364 -1.61 14.41 -15.04
C PHE A 364 -2.78 13.95 -15.92
N ILE A 365 -3.45 12.86 -15.53
CA ILE A 365 -4.59 12.30 -16.29
C ILE A 365 -5.84 12.30 -15.41
N GLY A 366 -6.80 13.15 -15.73
CA GLY A 366 -8.13 13.12 -15.15
C GLY A 366 -8.88 11.87 -15.60
N ILE A 367 -9.47 11.14 -14.66
CA ILE A 367 -10.30 9.97 -14.93
C ILE A 367 -11.77 10.41 -14.86
N ASP A 368 -12.47 10.39 -15.99
CA ASP A 368 -13.88 10.79 -16.08
C ASP A 368 -14.85 9.67 -15.63
N GLU A 369 -14.70 9.26 -14.37
CA GLU A 369 -15.55 8.27 -13.72
C GLU A 369 -16.24 8.85 -12.47
N PRO A 370 -17.37 8.28 -12.02
CA PRO A 370 -17.92 8.62 -10.72
C PRO A 370 -16.97 8.23 -9.58
N LEU A 371 -17.00 8.99 -8.48
CA LEU A 371 -16.30 8.63 -7.25
C LEU A 371 -16.75 7.23 -6.79
N PRO A 372 -15.82 6.30 -6.48
CA PRO A 372 -16.18 4.90 -6.25
C PRO A 372 -17.16 4.68 -5.10
N TRP A 373 -17.11 5.49 -4.04
CA TRP A 373 -18.04 5.44 -2.90
C TRP A 373 -19.43 6.04 -3.17
N THR A 374 -19.65 6.63 -4.35
CA THR A 374 -20.95 7.16 -4.79
C THR A 374 -21.56 6.37 -5.94
N ARG A 375 -20.82 5.38 -6.46
CA ARG A 375 -21.20 4.62 -7.64
C ARG A 375 -22.38 3.70 -7.32
N ARG A 376 -23.38 3.72 -8.18
CA ARG A 376 -24.58 2.89 -8.11
C ARG A 376 -24.44 1.66 -9.03
N PRO A 377 -25.30 0.63 -8.88
CA PRO A 377 -25.25 -0.57 -9.73
C PRO A 377 -25.41 -0.29 -11.23
N ASP A 378 -26.14 0.77 -11.60
CA ASP A 378 -26.30 1.23 -12.99
C ASP A 378 -25.07 1.97 -13.55
N GLY A 379 -24.01 2.11 -12.74
CA GLY A 379 -22.78 2.79 -13.09
C GLY A 379 -22.81 4.31 -12.90
N SER A 380 -23.96 4.90 -12.57
CA SER A 380 -24.06 6.34 -12.26
C SER A 380 -23.46 6.66 -10.89
N GLY A 381 -23.14 7.93 -10.66
CA GLY A 381 -22.64 8.42 -9.38
C GLY A 381 -22.19 9.86 -9.46
N GLN A 382 -21.63 10.38 -8.36
CA GLN A 382 -21.11 11.74 -8.34
C GLN A 382 -19.79 11.80 -9.11
N LYS A 383 -19.77 12.59 -10.18
CA LYS A 383 -18.52 13.04 -10.82
C LYS A 383 -18.06 14.33 -10.15
N VAL A 384 -16.74 14.49 -10.06
CA VAL A 384 -16.10 15.67 -9.48
C VAL A 384 -15.12 16.26 -10.48
N ARG A 385 -14.79 17.54 -10.33
CA ARG A 385 -13.82 18.19 -11.21
C ARG A 385 -12.41 17.70 -10.91
N GLN A 386 -11.68 17.36 -11.98
CA GLN A 386 -10.27 17.00 -11.94
C GLN A 386 -9.43 18.28 -12.00
N VAL A 387 -9.04 18.76 -10.83
CA VAL A 387 -8.19 19.93 -10.65
C VAL A 387 -6.83 19.50 -10.10
N ILE A 388 -5.77 20.18 -10.51
CA ILE A 388 -4.39 19.97 -10.11
C ILE A 388 -4.27 20.10 -8.59
N ALA A 389 -4.87 21.14 -8.00
CA ALA A 389 -4.94 21.27 -6.55
C ALA A 389 -6.11 22.12 -6.10
N ARG A 390 -6.47 21.96 -4.83
CA ARG A 390 -7.49 22.77 -4.15
C ARG A 390 -7.05 23.19 -2.76
N LEU A 391 -7.59 24.31 -2.29
CA LEU A 391 -7.41 24.88 -0.95
C LEU A 391 -8.75 25.44 -0.45
N PRO A 392 -9.82 24.62 -0.35
CA PRO A 392 -11.12 25.08 0.11
C PRO A 392 -11.03 25.68 1.51
N ASP A 393 -12.03 26.49 1.91
CA ASP A 393 -12.20 26.82 3.32
C ASP A 393 -12.23 25.54 4.15
N ASN A 394 -11.42 25.50 5.19
CA ASN A 394 -11.25 24.35 6.06
C ASN A 394 -11.55 24.74 7.51
N LYS A 395 -12.72 25.37 7.71
CA LYS A 395 -13.21 25.77 9.03
C LYS A 395 -12.23 26.68 9.77
N GLY A 396 -11.63 27.63 9.04
CA GLY A 396 -10.65 28.58 9.58
C GLY A 396 -9.21 28.07 9.73
N ILE A 397 -8.93 26.78 9.49
CA ILE A 397 -7.57 26.20 9.53
C ILE A 397 -7.13 25.83 8.12
N ASN A 398 -6.53 26.78 7.41
CA ASN A 398 -6.03 26.56 6.05
C ASN A 398 -4.50 26.68 5.97
N TYR A 399 -3.94 26.49 4.78
CA TYR A 399 -2.49 26.42 4.52
C TYR A 399 -2.07 27.61 3.66
N PRO A 400 -1.81 28.79 4.27
CA PRO A 400 -1.60 30.03 3.53
C PRO A 400 -0.33 30.05 2.67
N HIS A 401 0.60 29.13 2.89
CA HIS A 401 1.85 29.02 2.14
C HIS A 401 1.89 27.80 1.21
N ALA A 402 0.72 27.23 0.92
CA ALA A 402 0.58 26.12 0.00
C ALA A 402 1.29 26.41 -1.33
N GLU A 403 2.16 25.49 -1.71
CA GLU A 403 3.03 25.66 -2.87
C GLU A 403 2.99 24.43 -3.79
N ILE A 404 2.68 24.66 -5.05
CA ILE A 404 2.79 23.68 -6.13
C ILE A 404 3.31 24.38 -7.38
N VAL A 405 4.40 23.87 -7.94
CA VAL A 405 5.00 24.38 -9.18
C VAL A 405 5.02 23.27 -10.23
N LEU A 406 4.46 23.54 -11.40
CA LEU A 406 4.50 22.65 -12.56
C LEU A 406 5.53 23.16 -13.57
N ILE A 407 6.47 22.30 -13.97
CA ILE A 407 7.51 22.62 -14.95
C ILE A 407 7.45 21.58 -16.08
N ASN A 408 7.02 22.02 -17.27
CA ASN A 408 6.90 21.20 -18.48
C ASN A 408 6.01 19.96 -18.27
N THR A 409 4.89 20.14 -17.57
CA THR A 409 3.94 19.07 -17.25
C THR A 409 2.95 18.88 -18.40
N ARG A 410 2.64 17.62 -18.71
CA ARG A 410 1.59 17.25 -19.67
C ARG A 410 0.30 16.93 -18.94
N MET A 411 -0.84 17.19 -19.56
CA MET A 411 -2.12 16.96 -18.90
C MET A 411 -3.24 16.57 -19.86
N ASP A 412 -4.16 15.74 -19.37
CA ASP A 412 -5.39 15.31 -20.05
C ASP A 412 -6.53 15.23 -19.04
N GLY A 413 -7.75 15.53 -19.48
CA GLY A 413 -8.94 15.46 -18.63
C GLY A 413 -8.91 16.39 -17.41
N ILE A 414 -8.10 17.46 -17.43
CA ILE A 414 -8.02 18.46 -16.35
C ILE A 414 -8.99 19.61 -16.67
N ALA A 415 -9.75 20.04 -15.66
CA ALA A 415 -10.68 21.16 -15.81
C ALA A 415 -9.94 22.44 -16.27
N PRO A 416 -10.55 23.29 -17.13
CA PRO A 416 -9.87 24.49 -17.65
C PRO A 416 -9.35 25.44 -16.58
N GLU A 417 -10.07 25.61 -15.47
CA GLU A 417 -9.59 26.40 -14.33
C GLU A 417 -8.31 25.82 -13.69
N GLY A 418 -8.08 24.52 -13.83
CA GLY A 418 -6.93 23.77 -13.35
C GLY A 418 -6.80 23.67 -11.83
N TRP A 419 -7.29 24.66 -11.09
CA TRP A 419 -7.04 24.84 -9.67
C TRP A 419 -8.31 25.31 -8.97
N GLY A 420 -8.45 24.91 -7.71
CA GLY A 420 -9.51 25.36 -6.83
C GLY A 420 -10.51 24.25 -6.44
N PRO A 421 -11.50 24.56 -5.58
CA PRO A 421 -11.73 25.87 -4.98
C PRO A 421 -10.58 26.32 -4.09
N VAL A 422 -10.39 27.64 -3.97
CA VAL A 422 -9.43 28.28 -3.05
C VAL A 422 -10.19 29.23 -2.14
N GLN A 423 -9.92 29.17 -0.83
CA GLN A 423 -10.52 30.07 0.16
C GLN A 423 -10.32 31.55 -0.23
N GLU A 424 -11.33 32.38 0.01
CA GLU A 424 -11.22 33.84 -0.10
C GLU A 424 -10.26 34.40 0.95
N ASP A 425 -9.72 35.59 0.68
CA ASP A 425 -8.88 36.30 1.64
C ASP A 425 -9.64 36.60 2.93
N GLY A 426 -8.94 36.48 4.06
CA GLY A 426 -9.50 36.71 5.39
C GLY A 426 -8.42 36.85 6.45
N ALA A 427 -8.82 36.92 7.72
CA ALA A 427 -7.90 37.22 8.83
C ALA A 427 -6.74 36.21 8.97
N THR A 428 -6.94 34.95 8.58
CA THR A 428 -5.96 33.86 8.76
C THR A 428 -5.42 33.29 7.45
N PHE A 429 -5.84 33.83 6.30
CA PHE A 429 -5.48 33.31 4.98
C PHE A 429 -5.41 34.44 3.96
N SER A 430 -4.34 34.46 3.17
CA SER A 430 -4.22 35.35 2.01
C SER A 430 -3.70 34.57 0.81
N ARG A 431 -4.41 34.67 -0.31
CA ARG A 431 -4.04 34.10 -1.61
C ARG A 431 -2.69 34.61 -2.10
N ALA A 432 -2.27 35.80 -1.70
CA ALA A 432 -0.96 36.36 -2.05
C ALA A 432 0.23 35.54 -1.52
N ASN A 433 0.02 34.71 -0.49
CA ASN A 433 1.04 33.83 0.09
C ASN A 433 1.11 32.46 -0.58
N VAL A 434 0.10 32.09 -1.37
CA VAL A 434 0.01 30.80 -2.08
C VAL A 434 0.87 30.85 -3.34
N ARG A 435 1.55 29.75 -3.64
CA ARG A 435 2.41 29.61 -4.83
C ARG A 435 1.91 28.50 -5.72
N PHE A 436 0.92 28.80 -6.56
CA PHE A 436 0.47 27.90 -7.63
C PHE A 436 0.99 28.40 -8.97
N TRP A 437 2.07 27.81 -9.44
CA TRP A 437 2.80 28.30 -10.61
C TRP A 437 2.88 27.24 -11.70
N GLU A 438 2.79 27.67 -12.95
CA GLU A 438 2.94 26.81 -14.13
C GLU A 438 3.97 27.39 -15.10
N PHE A 439 4.79 26.52 -15.68
CA PHE A 439 5.71 26.82 -16.77
C PHE A 439 5.64 25.73 -17.83
N GLY A 440 5.36 26.10 -19.08
CA GLY A 440 5.46 25.18 -20.22
C GLY A 440 4.50 23.98 -20.17
N SER A 441 3.37 24.09 -19.48
CA SER A 441 2.36 23.04 -19.44
C SER A 441 1.75 22.81 -20.83
N THR A 442 1.55 21.54 -21.21
CA THR A 442 0.97 21.15 -22.50
C THR A 442 -0.10 20.08 -22.32
N ASP A 443 -0.93 19.86 -23.34
CA ASP A 443 -1.71 18.63 -23.44
C ASP A 443 -0.84 17.43 -23.87
N LEU A 444 -1.45 16.27 -24.09
CA LEU A 444 -0.70 15.07 -24.48
C LEU A 444 -0.13 15.15 -25.90
N GLU A 445 -0.71 15.98 -26.77
CA GLU A 445 -0.22 16.24 -28.13
C GLU A 445 0.87 17.31 -28.18
N GLY A 446 1.19 17.95 -27.04
CA GLY A 446 2.22 18.98 -26.94
C GLY A 446 1.73 20.39 -27.25
N ARG A 447 0.41 20.61 -27.36
CA ARG A 447 -0.16 21.96 -27.52
C ARG A 447 -0.12 22.68 -26.17
N PRO A 448 0.28 23.96 -26.13
CA PRO A 448 0.28 24.73 -24.88
C PRO A 448 -1.11 24.78 -24.24
N ILE A 449 -1.14 24.68 -22.92
CA ILE A 449 -2.37 24.89 -22.15
C ILE A 449 -2.80 26.36 -22.22
N ASP A 450 -4.10 26.59 -22.38
CA ASP A 450 -4.69 27.92 -22.35
C ASP A 450 -4.72 28.49 -20.93
N MET A 451 -3.70 29.29 -20.60
CA MET A 451 -3.55 29.91 -19.29
C MET A 451 -4.61 30.97 -18.98
N SER A 452 -5.33 31.50 -19.98
CA SER A 452 -6.39 32.51 -19.76
C SER A 452 -7.62 31.94 -19.04
N LYS A 453 -7.78 30.62 -19.04
CA LYS A 453 -8.88 29.92 -18.37
C LYS A 453 -8.55 29.47 -16.96
N ARG A 454 -7.28 29.56 -16.54
CA ARG A 454 -6.83 29.13 -15.21
C ARG A 454 -7.43 30.00 -14.12
N HIS A 455 -7.55 29.43 -12.92
CA HIS A 455 -7.92 30.20 -11.73
C HIS A 455 -6.98 31.39 -11.56
N GLU A 456 -7.51 32.55 -11.18
CA GLU A 456 -6.78 33.83 -11.04
C GLU A 456 -5.56 33.81 -10.09
N ILE A 457 -5.47 32.78 -9.24
CA ILE A 457 -4.37 32.63 -8.27
C ILE A 457 -3.10 32.09 -8.95
N VAL A 458 -3.27 31.51 -10.14
CA VAL A 458 -2.18 30.84 -10.85
C VAL A 458 -1.29 31.89 -11.48
N ARG A 459 0.00 31.77 -11.24
CA ARG A 459 1.02 32.55 -11.95
C ARG A 459 1.63 31.72 -13.06
N GLU A 460 1.51 32.19 -14.29
CA GLU A 460 2.30 31.68 -15.41
C GLU A 460 3.72 32.25 -15.33
N LEU A 461 4.73 31.38 -15.27
CA LEU A 461 6.13 31.77 -15.34
C LEU A 461 6.56 31.93 -16.80
N LYS A 462 7.37 32.95 -17.12
CA LYS A 462 7.77 33.28 -18.50
C LYS A 462 9.27 33.51 -18.63
N LEU A 463 9.84 33.06 -19.74
CA LEU A 463 11.21 33.42 -20.12
C LEU A 463 11.22 34.72 -20.93
N PRO A 464 12.25 35.58 -20.75
CA PRO A 464 13.40 35.40 -19.85
C PRO A 464 13.15 35.82 -18.38
N GLN A 465 12.01 36.45 -18.07
CA GLN A 465 11.76 37.15 -16.80
C GLN A 465 11.91 36.26 -15.56
N ASP A 466 11.44 35.02 -15.64
CA ASP A 466 11.42 34.05 -14.55
C ASP A 466 12.52 32.98 -14.65
N ALA A 467 13.56 33.22 -15.45
CA ALA A 467 14.62 32.24 -15.71
C ALA A 467 15.24 31.68 -14.42
N LYS A 468 15.47 32.53 -13.41
CA LYS A 468 15.99 32.10 -12.11
C LYS A 468 15.01 31.19 -11.38
N SER A 469 13.74 31.56 -11.28
CA SER A 469 12.72 30.73 -10.63
C SER A 469 12.59 29.38 -11.34
N ILE A 470 12.53 29.37 -12.67
CA ILE A 470 12.46 28.13 -13.44
C ILE A 470 13.68 27.24 -13.16
N ALA A 471 14.89 27.80 -13.12
CA ALA A 471 16.11 27.06 -12.81
C ALA A 471 16.11 26.50 -11.38
N ASP A 472 15.74 27.33 -10.39
CA ASP A 472 15.67 26.93 -8.98
C ASP A 472 14.66 25.79 -8.78
N TYR A 473 13.42 25.96 -9.25
CA TYR A 473 12.39 24.92 -9.12
C TYR A 473 12.64 23.71 -10.02
N SER A 474 13.52 23.79 -11.02
CA SER A 474 13.96 22.60 -11.77
C SER A 474 15.03 21.78 -11.04
N ASN A 475 15.66 22.34 -10.00
CA ASN A 475 16.70 21.69 -9.22
C ASN A 475 16.11 21.03 -7.96
N PRO A 476 16.15 19.69 -7.83
CA PRO A 476 15.63 19.01 -6.64
C PRO A 476 16.33 19.46 -5.35
N ALA A 477 17.60 19.85 -5.40
CA ALA A 477 18.31 20.31 -4.21
C ALA A 477 17.76 21.64 -3.66
N PHE A 478 17.25 22.52 -4.51
CA PHE A 478 16.60 23.75 -4.05
C PHE A 478 15.33 23.44 -3.27
N VAL A 479 14.47 22.60 -3.85
CA VAL A 479 13.16 22.23 -3.29
C VAL A 479 13.31 21.39 -2.02
N LEU A 480 14.30 20.50 -1.98
CA LEU A 480 14.47 19.51 -0.93
C LEU A 480 15.46 19.97 0.16
N GLY A 481 15.65 21.28 0.33
CA GLY A 481 16.43 21.85 1.44
C GLY A 481 17.93 21.55 1.37
N GLY A 482 18.51 21.62 0.17
CA GLY A 482 19.92 21.34 -0.12
C GLY A 482 20.24 19.87 -0.40
N TRP A 483 19.29 18.95 -0.20
CA TRP A 483 19.52 17.54 -0.46
C TRP A 483 19.55 17.24 -1.96
N SER A 484 20.67 16.70 -2.44
CA SER A 484 20.79 16.19 -3.82
C SER A 484 20.49 14.69 -3.86
N PRO A 485 19.26 14.27 -4.24
CA PRO A 485 18.89 12.86 -4.26
C PRO A 485 19.71 12.07 -5.28
N LYS A 486 20.09 10.85 -4.91
CA LYS A 486 20.74 9.88 -5.81
C LYS A 486 20.02 8.55 -5.69
N VAL A 487 19.37 8.12 -6.78
CA VAL A 487 18.82 6.77 -6.89
C VAL A 487 19.99 5.79 -6.87
N ARG A 488 20.02 4.91 -5.87
CA ARG A 488 21.00 3.83 -5.72
C ARG A 488 20.49 2.56 -6.38
#